data_AF-A0A2U2PJB5-F1
#
_entry.id   AF-A0A2U2PJB5-F1
#
_cell.length_a   1.000
_cell.length_b   1.000
_cell.length_c   1.000
_cell.angle_alpha   90.00
_cell.angle_beta   90.00
_cell.angle_gamma   90.00
#
_symmetry.space_group_name_H-M   'P 1'
#
loop_
_entity.id
_entity.type
_entity.pdbx_description
1 polymer ?
#
loop_
_entity_poly.entity_id
_entity_poly.type
_entity_poly.pdbx_seq_one_letter_code
_entity_poly.pdbx_strand_id
1 'polypeptide(L)'
;MKRLITFTSLLLFCLNSFPQTNALLIEDFRQGEVIVSESFRKCSNTVRTGNCASIALIKASLSAFGTLENIFKKIEVKDSVMVTFNDGMLLSVSSSEIDIAKKLSGIVTKSDTSALYRSAIIIYSLMAKRVLITERSPCISNFTNAIESLNSGYHTKDIYLLLGLKKTNIDLEKVAEQKSVVIWCNTHASYASLGKQDFFGHEVDLKGKKMRDGMGYDKMSGAYILLKN
;
A
#
# COMPACT_ATOMS: atom_id res chain seq x y z
N MET A 1 -6.62 30.56 57.78
CA MET A 1 -7.19 29.57 56.84
C MET A 1 -6.87 29.99 55.41
N LYS A 2 -5.93 29.32 54.74
CA LYS A 2 -5.67 29.51 53.30
C LYS A 2 -6.11 28.24 52.58
N ARG A 3 -7.12 28.35 51.70
CA ARG A 3 -7.60 27.25 50.86
C ARG A 3 -6.67 27.12 49.66
N LEU A 4 -6.10 25.94 49.47
CA LEU A 4 -5.32 25.55 48.30
C LEU A 4 -6.30 25.08 47.23
N ILE A 5 -6.35 25.77 46.08
CA ILE A 5 -7.16 25.37 44.92
C ILE A 5 -6.24 24.56 44.01
N THR A 6 -6.50 23.26 43.91
CA THR A 6 -5.79 22.35 43.00
C THR A 6 -6.46 22.42 41.64
N PHE A 7 -5.78 22.99 40.65
CA PHE A 7 -6.20 22.95 39.25
C PHE A 7 -5.77 21.60 38.64
N THR A 8 -6.72 20.69 38.46
CA THR A 8 -6.53 19.49 37.65
C THR A 8 -6.63 19.89 36.18
N SER A 9 -5.49 19.96 35.49
CA SER A 9 -5.44 20.12 34.04
C SER A 9 -5.92 18.84 33.36
N LEU A 10 -7.12 18.89 32.78
CA LEU A 10 -7.67 17.84 31.95
C LEU A 10 -7.06 17.96 30.55
N LEU A 11 -6.00 17.21 30.27
CA LEU A 11 -5.43 17.07 28.92
C LEU A 11 -6.44 16.31 28.05
N LEU A 12 -7.23 17.04 27.27
CA LEU A 12 -8.00 16.48 26.15
C LEU A 12 -7.00 15.95 25.11
N PHE A 13 -6.84 14.64 25.06
CA PHE A 13 -6.32 13.98 23.86
C PHE A 13 -7.39 14.07 22.78
N CYS A 14 -7.24 15.03 21.87
CA CYS A 14 -7.94 15.01 20.59
C CYS A 14 -7.49 13.75 19.83
N LEU A 15 -8.27 12.68 19.93
CA LEU A 15 -8.23 11.59 18.97
C LEU A 15 -8.55 12.21 17.61
N ASN A 16 -7.54 12.33 16.75
CA ASN A 16 -7.72 12.66 15.34
C ASN A 16 -8.51 11.53 14.70
N SER A 17 -9.83 11.58 14.85
CA SER A 17 -10.75 10.81 14.05
C SER A 17 -10.68 11.43 12.67
N PHE A 18 -9.97 10.77 11.74
CA PHE A 18 -10.04 11.15 10.34
C PHE A 18 -11.52 11.20 9.94
N PRO A 19 -11.98 12.26 9.24
CA PRO A 19 -13.34 12.27 8.72
C PRO A 19 -13.52 11.00 7.89
N GLN A 20 -14.55 10.20 8.22
CA GLN A 20 -14.96 9.07 7.40
C GLN A 20 -15.29 9.64 6.03
N THR A 21 -14.37 9.53 5.08
CA THR A 21 -14.63 9.95 3.72
C THR A 21 -15.68 8.98 3.19
N ASN A 22 -16.81 9.52 2.73
CA ASN A 22 -17.77 8.76 1.91
C ASN A 22 -17.17 8.40 0.53
N ALA A 23 -15.85 8.52 0.37
CA ALA A 23 -15.15 8.28 -0.88
C ALA A 23 -15.07 6.78 -1.11
N LEU A 24 -15.59 6.34 -2.25
CA LEU A 24 -15.50 4.95 -2.69
C LEU A 24 -14.03 4.55 -2.87
N LEU A 25 -13.19 5.48 -3.32
CA LEU A 25 -11.77 5.27 -3.58
C LEU A 25 -10.87 6.20 -2.76
N ILE A 26 -9.61 5.79 -2.60
CA ILE A 26 -8.55 6.65 -2.01
C ILE A 26 -7.93 7.48 -3.14
N GLU A 27 -8.21 8.78 -3.16
CA GLU A 27 -7.75 9.70 -4.21
C GLU A 27 -6.50 10.50 -3.86
N ASP A 28 -6.08 10.49 -2.60
CA ASP A 28 -4.94 11.23 -2.07
C ASP A 28 -3.61 10.92 -2.77
N PHE A 29 -3.48 9.71 -3.30
CA PHE A 29 -2.32 9.30 -4.08
C PHE A 29 -2.73 8.34 -5.19
N ARG A 30 -1.91 8.25 -6.23
CA ARG A 30 -2.09 7.30 -7.33
C ARG A 30 -0.76 6.75 -7.83
N GLN A 31 -0.85 5.71 -8.64
CA GLN A 31 0.29 5.26 -9.42
C GLN A 31 0.67 6.33 -10.45
N GLY A 32 1.96 6.69 -10.49
CA GLY A 32 2.60 7.45 -11.54
C GLY A 32 3.64 6.61 -12.28
N GLU A 33 4.62 7.29 -12.87
CA GLU A 33 5.76 6.65 -13.51
C GLU A 33 6.74 6.12 -12.47
N VAL A 34 7.22 4.89 -12.66
CA VAL A 34 8.18 4.24 -11.76
C VAL A 34 9.55 4.18 -12.40
N ILE A 35 10.59 4.23 -11.56
CA ILE A 35 11.97 4.18 -12.02
C ILE A 35 12.52 2.76 -11.78
N VAL A 36 13.07 2.17 -12.84
CA VAL A 36 13.86 0.92 -12.79
C VAL A 36 15.12 1.14 -13.63
N SER A 37 16.29 1.10 -12.98
CA SER A 37 17.57 1.30 -13.67
C SER A 37 17.84 0.23 -14.72
N GLU A 38 18.63 0.58 -15.73
CA GLU A 38 19.05 -0.37 -16.76
C GLU A 38 19.88 -1.52 -16.18
N SER A 39 20.72 -1.24 -15.16
CA SER A 39 21.49 -2.27 -14.46
C SER A 39 20.59 -3.28 -13.75
N PHE A 40 19.55 -2.81 -13.05
CA PHE A 40 18.58 -3.71 -12.42
C PHE A 40 17.79 -4.50 -13.46
N ARG A 41 17.36 -3.87 -14.57
CA ARG A 41 16.67 -4.57 -15.68
C ARG A 41 17.51 -5.69 -16.26
N LYS A 42 18.79 -5.43 -16.54
CA LYS A 42 19.74 -6.43 -17.06
C LYS A 42 19.93 -7.58 -16.06
N CYS A 43 20.09 -7.28 -14.78
CA CYS A 43 20.28 -8.32 -13.76
C CYS A 43 19.03 -9.20 -13.58
N SER A 44 17.87 -8.57 -13.39
CA SER A 44 16.61 -9.25 -13.09
C SER A 44 15.93 -9.86 -14.32
N ASN A 45 16.44 -9.55 -15.53
CA ASN A 45 15.83 -9.89 -16.81
C ASN A 45 14.36 -9.44 -16.92
N THR A 46 14.00 -8.33 -16.26
CA THR A 46 12.65 -7.78 -16.33
C THR A 46 12.49 -6.83 -17.51
N VAL A 47 11.41 -7.03 -18.27
CA VAL A 47 10.89 -6.09 -19.26
C VAL A 47 9.67 -5.33 -18.75
N ARG A 48 9.18 -5.68 -17.55
CA ARG A 48 8.00 -5.07 -16.93
C ARG A 48 8.41 -3.80 -16.18
N THR A 49 7.54 -2.81 -16.19
CA THR A 49 7.70 -1.57 -15.42
C THR A 49 6.32 -1.15 -14.93
N GLY A 50 6.17 -1.03 -13.63
CA GLY A 50 4.94 -0.66 -12.94
C GLY A 50 4.82 -1.33 -11.57
N ASN A 51 4.23 -0.62 -10.61
CA ASN A 51 4.04 -1.08 -9.22
C ASN A 51 2.55 -1.27 -8.86
N CYS A 52 1.71 -1.53 -9.86
CA CYS A 52 0.25 -1.58 -9.71
C CYS A 52 -0.23 -2.52 -8.58
N ALA A 53 0.38 -3.69 -8.43
CA ALA A 53 0.08 -4.60 -7.33
C ALA A 53 0.38 -3.97 -5.97
N SER A 54 1.49 -3.23 -5.84
CA SER A 54 1.86 -2.53 -4.61
C SER A 54 0.87 -1.44 -4.27
N ILE A 55 0.49 -0.62 -5.24
CA ILE A 55 -0.50 0.45 -5.05
C ILE A 55 -1.86 -0.12 -4.67
N ALA A 56 -2.30 -1.18 -5.35
CA ALA A 56 -3.54 -1.87 -5.04
C ALA A 56 -3.54 -2.40 -3.59
N LEU A 57 -2.46 -3.04 -3.17
CA LEU A 57 -2.33 -3.56 -1.80
C LEU A 57 -2.35 -2.44 -0.76
N ILE A 58 -1.61 -1.35 -0.99
CA ILE A 58 -1.55 -0.20 -0.07
C ILE A 58 -2.94 0.40 0.10
N LYS A 59 -3.64 0.68 -1.01
CA LYS A 59 -4.98 1.25 -0.97
C LYS A 59 -5.98 0.30 -0.30
N ALA A 60 -5.93 -0.99 -0.63
CA ALA A 60 -6.79 -1.98 0.01
C ALA A 60 -6.53 -2.07 1.53
N SER A 61 -5.28 -1.99 1.95
CA SER A 61 -4.90 -2.03 3.38
C SER A 61 -5.38 -0.78 4.12
N LEU A 62 -5.16 0.40 3.56
CA LEU A 62 -5.63 1.66 4.14
C LEU A 62 -7.16 1.73 4.17
N SER A 63 -7.85 1.25 3.14
CA SER A 63 -9.31 1.20 3.11
C SER A 63 -9.87 0.18 4.12
N ALA A 64 -9.27 -1.00 4.24
CA ALA A 64 -9.74 -2.05 5.14
C ALA A 64 -9.47 -1.75 6.62
N PHE A 65 -8.34 -1.09 6.93
CA PHE A 65 -7.87 -0.96 8.30
C PHE A 65 -7.76 0.51 8.77
N GLY A 66 -7.82 1.49 7.87
CA GLY A 66 -7.81 2.91 8.20
C GLY A 66 -6.40 3.48 8.39
N THR A 67 -5.73 3.12 9.49
CA THR A 67 -4.44 3.73 9.89
C THR A 67 -3.30 2.71 9.92
N LEU A 68 -2.05 3.19 10.01
CA LEU A 68 -0.88 2.31 10.10
C LEU A 68 -0.90 1.44 11.36
N GLU A 69 -1.35 1.99 12.49
CA GLU A 69 -1.52 1.28 13.77
C GLU A 69 -2.55 0.15 13.64
N ASN A 70 -3.52 0.32 12.76
CA ASN A 70 -4.48 -0.70 12.43
C ASN A 70 -4.01 -1.62 11.30
N ILE A 71 -2.94 -1.33 10.55
CA ILE A 71 -2.42 -2.29 9.56
C ILE A 71 -1.44 -3.25 10.24
N PHE A 72 -0.56 -2.72 11.09
CA PHE A 72 0.51 -3.47 11.74
C PHE A 72 0.15 -3.89 13.17
N LYS A 73 0.89 -4.87 13.72
CA LYS A 73 0.70 -5.29 15.11
C LYS A 73 1.22 -4.24 16.09
N LYS A 74 2.34 -3.60 15.75
CA LYS A 74 2.90 -2.42 16.43
C LYS A 74 3.61 -1.54 15.42
N ILE A 75 3.52 -0.24 15.58
CA ILE A 75 4.30 0.73 14.80
C ILE A 75 4.72 1.90 15.69
N GLU A 76 5.96 2.35 15.54
CA GLU A 76 6.47 3.58 16.11
C GLU A 76 7.03 4.46 15.00
N VAL A 77 6.51 5.68 14.85
CA VAL A 77 6.96 6.67 13.87
C VAL A 77 7.67 7.80 14.62
N LYS A 78 9.01 7.82 14.55
CA LYS A 78 9.89 8.87 15.10
C LYS A 78 10.89 9.28 14.00
N ASP A 79 12.19 9.37 14.31
CA ASP A 79 13.27 9.58 13.33
C ASP A 79 13.46 8.38 12.37
N SER A 80 12.90 7.23 12.76
CA SER A 80 12.75 6.02 11.95
C SER A 80 11.36 5.45 12.18
N VAL A 81 10.94 4.55 11.30
CA VAL A 81 9.71 3.78 11.48
C VAL A 81 10.08 2.36 11.87
N MET A 82 9.71 1.96 13.08
CA MET A 82 9.87 0.59 13.59
C MET A 82 8.51 -0.11 13.60
N VAL A 83 8.46 -1.35 13.10
CA VAL A 83 7.21 -2.10 12.94
C VAL A 83 7.37 -3.54 13.43
N THR A 84 6.35 -4.01 14.14
CA THR A 84 6.04 -5.43 14.28
C THR A 84 4.89 -5.78 13.34
N PHE A 85 5.14 -6.67 12.38
CA PHE A 85 4.15 -7.17 11.43
C PHE A 85 3.20 -8.18 12.10
N ASN A 86 2.05 -8.45 11.48
CA ASN A 86 1.07 -9.39 12.03
C ASN A 86 1.58 -10.85 12.02
N ASP A 87 2.61 -11.16 11.24
CA ASP A 87 3.30 -12.46 11.23
C ASP A 87 4.50 -12.51 12.19
N GLY A 88 4.72 -11.47 12.99
CA GLY A 88 5.79 -11.40 13.98
C GLY A 88 7.13 -10.88 13.46
N MET A 89 7.27 -10.59 12.16
CA MET A 89 8.49 -9.99 11.63
C MET A 89 8.70 -8.59 12.24
N LEU A 90 9.94 -8.28 12.61
CA LEU A 90 10.36 -6.95 13.08
C LEU A 90 11.20 -6.27 12.01
N LEU A 91 10.82 -5.06 11.60
CA LEU A 91 11.59 -4.25 10.67
C LEU A 91 11.71 -2.81 11.16
N SER A 92 12.77 -2.14 10.73
CA SER A 92 12.92 -0.69 10.82
C SER A 92 13.25 -0.12 9.46
N VAL A 93 12.66 1.03 9.11
CA VAL A 93 13.09 1.85 7.98
C VAL A 93 13.56 3.21 8.46
N SER A 94 14.71 3.66 7.95
CA SER A 94 15.27 4.98 8.30
C SER A 94 14.56 6.10 7.55
N SER A 95 14.74 7.34 8.01
CA SER A 95 14.31 8.53 7.25
C SER A 95 14.91 8.57 5.84
N SER A 96 16.18 8.15 5.66
CA SER A 96 16.80 8.10 4.33
C SER A 96 16.16 7.07 3.40
N GLU A 97 15.75 5.91 3.92
CA GLU A 97 15.02 4.90 3.14
C GLU A 97 13.62 5.40 2.76
N ILE A 98 12.95 6.14 3.65
CA ILE A 98 11.66 6.79 3.35
C ILE A 98 11.82 7.82 2.23
N ASP A 99 12.88 8.65 2.27
CA ASP A 99 13.16 9.63 1.23
C ASP A 99 13.46 8.98 -0.13
N ILE A 100 14.20 7.86 -0.13
CA ILE A 100 14.46 7.08 -1.36
C ILE A 100 13.14 6.53 -1.90
N ALA A 101 12.28 5.95 -1.05
CA ALA A 101 10.98 5.44 -1.48
C ALA A 101 10.08 6.55 -2.01
N LYS A 102 10.06 7.74 -1.38
CA LYS A 102 9.32 8.90 -1.87
C LYS A 102 9.75 9.29 -3.29
N LYS A 103 11.05 9.23 -3.59
CA LYS A 103 11.60 9.59 -4.91
C LYS A 103 11.38 8.51 -5.98
N LEU A 104 11.50 7.23 -5.61
CA LEU A 104 11.59 6.14 -6.59
C LEU A 104 10.31 5.31 -6.74
N SER A 105 9.38 5.36 -5.77
CA SER A 105 8.16 4.55 -5.81
C SER A 105 7.21 4.92 -6.95
N GLY A 106 7.32 6.12 -7.53
CA GLY A 106 6.33 6.61 -8.51
C GLY A 106 4.95 6.84 -7.90
N ILE A 107 4.81 6.92 -6.57
CA ILE A 107 3.56 7.32 -5.92
C ILE A 107 3.44 8.83 -6.01
N VAL A 108 2.42 9.31 -6.73
CA VAL A 108 2.17 10.75 -6.91
C VAL A 108 0.96 11.19 -6.09
N THR A 109 1.02 12.41 -5.58
CA THR A 109 -0.06 13.05 -4.80
C THR A 109 -0.35 14.45 -5.32
N LYS A 110 -1.54 14.97 -5.02
CA LYS A 110 -1.86 16.41 -5.16
C LYS A 110 -1.40 17.23 -3.96
N SER A 111 -1.15 16.57 -2.82
CA SER A 111 -0.79 17.23 -1.57
C SER A 111 0.16 16.38 -0.75
N ASP A 112 1.41 16.85 -0.64
CA ASP A 112 2.44 16.26 0.22
C ASP A 112 2.06 16.30 1.72
N THR A 113 1.05 17.10 2.10
CA THR A 113 0.59 17.13 3.48
C THR A 113 -0.38 16.01 3.82
N SER A 114 -0.94 15.29 2.83
CA SER A 114 -1.90 14.20 3.04
C SER A 114 -1.34 13.09 3.92
N ALA A 115 -2.10 12.72 4.96
CA ALA A 115 -1.75 11.61 5.85
C ALA A 115 -1.80 10.25 5.13
N LEU A 116 -2.73 10.07 4.18
CA LEU A 116 -2.84 8.85 3.37
C LEU A 116 -1.66 8.69 2.42
N TYR A 117 -1.21 9.79 1.80
CA TYR A 117 0.01 9.77 0.99
C TYR A 117 1.25 9.41 1.82
N ARG A 118 1.44 10.06 2.99
CA ARG A 118 2.56 9.73 3.89
C ARG A 118 2.52 8.26 4.34
N SER A 119 1.32 7.76 4.67
CA SER A 119 1.12 6.36 5.02
C SER A 119 1.47 5.44 3.85
N ALA A 120 1.08 5.79 2.62
CA ALA A 120 1.44 5.04 1.43
C ALA A 120 2.95 4.95 1.22
N ILE A 121 3.69 6.06 1.40
CA ILE A 121 5.16 6.05 1.32
C ILE A 121 5.75 5.14 2.41
N ILE A 122 5.30 5.25 3.66
CA ILE A 122 5.79 4.40 4.76
C ILE A 122 5.53 2.92 4.47
N ILE A 123 4.32 2.57 4.03
CA ILE A 123 3.97 1.18 3.70
C ILE A 123 4.86 0.69 2.53
N TYR A 124 5.06 1.50 1.49
CA TYR A 124 5.93 1.13 0.37
C TYR A 124 7.39 0.92 0.82
N SER A 125 7.90 1.77 1.70
CA SER A 125 9.24 1.62 2.30
C SER A 125 9.36 0.31 3.07
N LEU A 126 8.35 -0.04 3.88
CA LEU A 126 8.31 -1.28 4.65
C LEU A 126 8.25 -2.52 3.74
N MET A 127 7.46 -2.46 2.66
CA MET A 127 7.42 -3.52 1.64
C MET A 127 8.78 -3.70 0.98
N ALA A 128 9.45 -2.61 0.59
CA ALA A 128 10.79 -2.66 0.00
C ALA A 128 11.83 -3.20 1.00
N LYS A 129 11.75 -2.79 2.27
CA LYS A 129 12.64 -3.29 3.31
C LYS A 129 12.47 -4.79 3.53
N ARG A 130 11.21 -5.27 3.49
CA ARG A 130 10.93 -6.69 3.59
C ARG A 130 11.47 -7.46 2.39
N VAL A 131 11.24 -6.97 1.17
CA VAL A 131 11.82 -7.53 -0.07
C VAL A 131 13.34 -7.65 0.05
N LEU A 132 14.03 -6.60 0.50
CA LEU A 132 15.49 -6.62 0.68
C LEU A 132 15.98 -7.73 1.61
N ILE A 133 15.20 -8.07 2.63
CA ILE A 133 15.59 -9.03 3.66
C ILE A 133 15.16 -10.46 3.32
N THR A 134 14.01 -10.63 2.67
CA THR A 134 13.41 -11.95 2.45
C THR A 134 13.68 -12.52 1.06
N GLU A 135 13.82 -11.68 0.04
CA GLU A 135 14.06 -12.14 -1.33
C GLU A 135 15.52 -12.54 -1.53
N ARG A 136 15.75 -13.75 -2.02
CA ARG A 136 17.10 -14.29 -2.27
C ARG A 136 17.54 -14.05 -3.72
N SER A 137 17.36 -12.82 -4.20
CA SER A 137 17.79 -12.44 -5.55
C SER A 137 19.15 -11.76 -5.52
N PRO A 138 20.14 -12.19 -6.33
CA PRO A 138 21.43 -11.51 -6.41
C PRO A 138 21.30 -10.07 -6.96
N CYS A 139 20.17 -9.72 -7.56
CA CYS A 139 19.89 -8.38 -8.08
C CYS A 139 19.40 -7.41 -7.00
N ILE A 140 18.99 -7.93 -5.83
CA ILE A 140 18.48 -7.12 -4.71
C ILE A 140 19.57 -7.04 -3.65
N SER A 141 20.51 -6.12 -3.86
CA SER A 141 21.67 -5.95 -2.97
C SER A 141 21.53 -4.82 -1.97
N ASN A 142 20.60 -3.90 -2.22
CA ASN A 142 20.38 -2.69 -1.43
C ASN A 142 18.92 -2.25 -1.53
N PHE A 143 18.55 -1.26 -0.71
CA PHE A 143 17.18 -0.76 -0.62
C PHE A 143 16.64 -0.20 -1.95
N THR A 144 17.48 0.48 -2.74
CA THR A 144 17.11 0.98 -4.06
C THR A 144 16.71 -0.19 -4.98
N ASN A 145 17.51 -1.27 -5.02
CA ASN A 145 17.16 -2.45 -5.82
C ASN A 145 15.87 -3.13 -5.33
N ALA A 146 15.58 -3.09 -4.04
CA ALA A 146 14.32 -3.62 -3.52
C ALA A 146 13.11 -2.79 -3.98
N ILE A 147 13.23 -1.46 -4.06
CA ILE A 147 12.21 -0.60 -4.69
C ILE A 147 12.08 -0.92 -6.19
N GLU A 148 13.21 -1.07 -6.90
CA GLU A 148 13.21 -1.41 -8.33
C GLU A 148 12.55 -2.76 -8.59
N SER A 149 12.72 -3.73 -7.68
CA SER A 149 12.01 -5.02 -7.71
C SER A 149 10.50 -4.84 -7.62
N LEU A 150 10.00 -4.03 -6.67
CA LEU A 150 8.57 -3.70 -6.59
C LEU A 150 8.07 -2.94 -7.83
N ASN A 151 8.88 -2.00 -8.33
CA ASN A 151 8.62 -1.23 -9.55
C ASN A 151 8.68 -2.08 -10.83
N SER A 152 9.23 -3.29 -10.76
CA SER A 152 9.26 -4.25 -11.87
C SER A 152 8.02 -5.15 -11.90
N GLY A 153 7.08 -4.94 -10.97
CA GLY A 153 5.81 -5.66 -10.89
C GLY A 153 5.90 -6.91 -10.02
N TYR A 154 5.44 -6.79 -8.78
CA TYR A 154 5.33 -7.93 -7.86
C TYR A 154 4.12 -8.82 -8.18
N HIS A 155 4.16 -10.09 -7.79
CA HIS A 155 3.06 -11.03 -7.99
C HIS A 155 1.85 -10.65 -7.12
N THR A 156 0.74 -10.22 -7.74
CA THR A 156 -0.46 -9.76 -7.02
C THR A 156 -1.02 -10.80 -6.05
N LYS A 157 -0.89 -12.09 -6.39
CA LYS A 157 -1.36 -13.19 -5.55
C LYS A 157 -0.62 -13.27 -4.22
N ASP A 158 0.62 -12.79 -4.15
CA ASP A 158 1.52 -13.01 -3.02
C ASP A 158 1.92 -11.71 -2.31
N ILE A 159 1.66 -10.56 -2.94
CA ILE A 159 2.12 -9.26 -2.43
C ILE A 159 1.61 -8.91 -1.03
N TYR A 160 0.44 -9.43 -0.63
CA TYR A 160 -0.11 -9.25 0.72
C TYR A 160 0.83 -9.77 1.84
N LEU A 161 1.70 -10.74 1.52
CA LEU A 161 2.72 -11.25 2.42
C LEU A 161 3.76 -10.18 2.78
N LEU A 162 4.00 -9.19 1.91
CA LEU A 162 4.92 -8.10 2.21
C LEU A 162 4.43 -7.18 3.35
N LEU A 163 3.14 -7.25 3.68
CA LEU A 163 2.56 -6.58 4.85
C LEU A 163 2.28 -7.54 6.01
N GLY A 164 2.72 -8.80 5.91
CA GLY A 164 2.48 -9.83 6.91
C GLY A 164 0.99 -10.10 7.15
N LEU A 165 0.15 -9.80 6.15
CA LEU A 165 -1.30 -9.98 6.21
C LEU A 165 -1.70 -11.39 5.74
N LYS A 166 -2.97 -11.73 5.95
CA LYS A 166 -3.64 -12.85 5.28
C LYS A 166 -4.56 -12.31 4.19
N LYS A 167 -5.00 -13.20 3.31
CA LYS A 167 -6.04 -12.90 2.33
C LYS A 167 -7.09 -14.00 2.26
N THR A 168 -8.29 -13.61 1.85
CA THR A 168 -9.35 -14.52 1.42
C THR A 168 -9.71 -14.18 -0.01
N ASN A 169 -9.56 -15.16 -0.91
CA ASN A 169 -10.03 -15.02 -2.28
C ASN A 169 -11.56 -14.92 -2.27
N ILE A 170 -12.13 -14.10 -3.14
CA ILE A 170 -13.58 -13.95 -3.26
C ILE A 170 -14.05 -14.30 -4.67
N ASP A 171 -15.30 -14.71 -4.77
CA ASP A 171 -15.96 -14.91 -6.06
C ASP A 171 -16.03 -13.60 -6.83
N LEU A 172 -15.76 -13.65 -8.13
CA LEU A 172 -15.73 -12.46 -8.98
C LEU A 172 -17.09 -11.77 -9.06
N GLU A 173 -18.21 -12.49 -8.87
CA GLU A 173 -19.54 -11.90 -8.76
C GLU A 173 -19.68 -10.95 -7.56
N LYS A 174 -18.97 -11.24 -6.46
CA LYS A 174 -19.09 -10.50 -5.19
C LYS A 174 -18.16 -9.30 -5.10
N VAL A 175 -17.28 -9.09 -6.09
CA VAL A 175 -16.31 -7.98 -6.10
C VAL A 175 -17.02 -6.63 -5.99
N ALA A 176 -18.14 -6.46 -6.70
CA ALA A 176 -18.89 -5.21 -6.69
C ALA A 176 -19.53 -4.87 -5.33
N GLU A 177 -19.61 -5.82 -4.41
CA GLU A 177 -20.19 -5.65 -3.07
C GLU A 177 -19.11 -5.33 -2.02
N GLN A 178 -17.83 -5.50 -2.35
CA GLN A 178 -16.75 -5.34 -1.37
C GLN A 178 -16.33 -3.88 -1.23
N LYS A 179 -16.18 -3.39 0.00
CA LYS A 179 -15.66 -2.05 0.30
C LYS A 179 -14.15 -1.90 0.10
N SER A 180 -13.43 -3.01 0.11
CA SER A 180 -11.98 -3.01 -0.09
C SER A 180 -11.54 -4.35 -0.65
N VAL A 181 -11.08 -4.35 -1.89
CA VAL A 181 -10.64 -5.57 -2.59
C VAL A 181 -9.46 -5.26 -3.50
N VAL A 182 -8.52 -6.19 -3.56
CA VAL A 182 -7.50 -6.22 -4.61
C VAL A 182 -8.00 -7.11 -5.73
N ILE A 183 -8.04 -6.57 -6.95
CA ILE A 183 -8.41 -7.27 -8.18
C ILE A 183 -7.23 -7.30 -9.15
N TRP A 184 -7.16 -8.30 -10.02
CA TRP A 184 -6.17 -8.34 -11.08
C TRP A 184 -6.63 -9.10 -12.31
N CYS A 185 -6.01 -8.77 -13.44
CA CYS A 185 -6.02 -9.53 -14.68
C CYS A 185 -4.57 -9.93 -15.04
N ASN A 186 -4.31 -10.29 -16.30
CA ASN A 186 -2.98 -10.73 -16.73
C ASN A 186 -1.96 -9.57 -16.77
N THR A 187 -2.42 -8.36 -17.06
CA THR A 187 -1.58 -7.19 -17.35
C THR A 187 -1.59 -6.16 -16.22
N HIS A 188 -2.62 -6.17 -15.37
CA HIS A 188 -2.84 -5.12 -14.37
C HIS A 188 -3.39 -5.65 -13.04
N ALA A 189 -3.10 -4.92 -11.96
CA ALA A 189 -3.67 -5.10 -10.63
C ALA A 189 -4.18 -3.75 -10.13
N SER A 190 -5.29 -3.76 -9.40
CA SER A 190 -5.95 -2.54 -8.97
C SER A 190 -6.68 -2.73 -7.65
N TYR A 191 -6.84 -1.64 -6.92
CA TYR A 191 -7.76 -1.55 -5.79
C TYR A 191 -9.16 -1.26 -6.32
N ALA A 192 -10.16 -1.93 -5.77
CA ALA A 192 -11.55 -1.64 -6.06
C ALA A 192 -12.39 -1.58 -4.78
N SER A 193 -13.51 -0.89 -4.87
CA SER A 193 -14.48 -0.69 -3.80
C SER A 193 -15.86 -0.46 -4.40
N LEU A 194 -16.85 -1.22 -3.93
CA LEU A 194 -18.28 -1.09 -4.25
C LEU A 194 -18.54 -0.93 -5.76
N GLY A 195 -17.92 -1.80 -6.56
CA GLY A 195 -18.08 -1.82 -8.02
C GLY A 195 -17.23 -0.79 -8.78
N LYS A 196 -16.45 0.04 -8.07
CA LYS A 196 -15.54 1.03 -8.64
C LYS A 196 -14.10 0.55 -8.57
N GLN A 197 -13.39 0.65 -9.68
CA GLN A 197 -11.96 0.39 -9.80
C GLN A 197 -11.17 1.70 -9.71
N ASP A 198 -10.04 1.65 -9.01
CA ASP A 198 -8.99 2.67 -9.11
C ASP A 198 -8.11 2.40 -10.33
N PHE A 199 -8.34 3.13 -11.41
CA PHE A 199 -7.54 3.03 -12.62
C PHE A 199 -6.60 4.23 -12.72
N PHE A 200 -5.37 4.04 -12.20
CA PHE A 200 -4.36 5.10 -12.12
C PHE A 200 -4.90 6.38 -11.45
N GLY A 201 -5.64 6.23 -10.34
CA GLY A 201 -6.23 7.36 -9.62
C GLY A 201 -7.51 7.94 -10.25
N HIS A 202 -8.05 7.30 -11.28
CA HIS A 202 -9.37 7.62 -11.83
C HIS A 202 -10.38 6.55 -11.46
N GLU A 203 -11.56 6.97 -11.03
CA GLU A 203 -12.67 6.06 -10.80
C GLU A 203 -13.18 5.52 -12.14
N VAL A 204 -13.31 4.18 -12.24
CA VAL A 204 -13.95 3.52 -13.38
C VAL A 204 -14.86 2.40 -12.89
N ASP A 205 -16.05 2.26 -13.49
CA ASP A 205 -16.95 1.15 -13.18
C ASP A 205 -16.36 -0.20 -13.61
N LEU A 206 -16.53 -1.21 -12.77
CA LEU A 206 -16.34 -2.60 -13.17
C LEU A 206 -17.45 -3.03 -14.13
N LYS A 207 -17.14 -3.94 -15.06
CA LYS A 207 -18.12 -4.50 -16.00
C LYS A 207 -18.32 -5.99 -15.74
N GLY A 208 -19.19 -6.30 -14.77
CA GLY A 208 -19.35 -7.67 -14.28
C GLY A 208 -18.02 -8.21 -13.78
N LYS A 209 -17.53 -9.31 -14.38
CA LYS A 209 -16.25 -9.93 -14.03
C LYS A 209 -15.04 -9.31 -14.75
N LYS A 210 -15.12 -8.05 -15.19
CA LYS A 210 -14.08 -7.37 -15.98
C LYS A 210 -13.61 -6.07 -15.33
N MET A 211 -12.34 -5.76 -15.54
CA MET A 211 -11.64 -4.55 -15.07
C MET A 211 -10.89 -3.86 -16.21
N ARG A 212 -10.56 -2.57 -16.06
CA ARG A 212 -9.70 -1.83 -16.98
C ARG A 212 -8.23 -2.21 -16.80
N ASP A 213 -7.49 -2.32 -17.91
CA ASP A 213 -6.08 -2.70 -17.91
C ASP A 213 -5.15 -1.82 -18.79
N GLY A 214 -5.68 -0.73 -19.36
CA GLY A 214 -4.96 0.16 -20.29
C GLY A 214 -5.26 -0.10 -21.76
N MET A 215 -5.59 -1.33 -22.15
CA MET A 215 -6.00 -1.66 -23.52
C MET A 215 -7.52 -1.72 -23.68
N GLY A 216 -8.24 -2.00 -22.58
CA GLY A 216 -9.69 -2.12 -22.64
C GLY A 216 -10.27 -2.59 -21.31
N TYR A 217 -11.31 -3.40 -21.40
CA TYR A 217 -11.80 -4.20 -20.28
C TYR A 217 -11.34 -5.63 -20.46
N ASP A 218 -10.55 -6.14 -19.52
CA ASP A 218 -10.10 -7.53 -19.48
C ASP A 218 -10.82 -8.30 -18.36
N LYS A 219 -10.90 -9.62 -18.51
CA LYS A 219 -11.47 -10.50 -17.49
C LYS A 219 -10.58 -10.51 -16.25
N MET A 220 -11.18 -10.35 -15.08
CA MET A 220 -10.45 -10.52 -13.82
C MET A 220 -9.98 -11.97 -13.70
N SER A 221 -8.70 -12.14 -13.42
CA SER A 221 -8.05 -13.42 -13.12
C SER A 221 -8.20 -13.80 -11.64
N GLY A 222 -8.53 -12.83 -10.79
CA GLY A 222 -8.91 -13.09 -9.41
C GLY A 222 -9.17 -11.81 -8.61
N ALA A 223 -9.63 -12.02 -7.38
CA ALA A 223 -9.88 -10.97 -6.40
C ALA A 223 -9.66 -11.50 -4.98
N TYR A 224 -9.21 -10.65 -4.06
CA TYR A 224 -9.14 -10.99 -2.65
C TYR A 224 -9.36 -9.79 -1.73
N ILE A 225 -9.83 -10.10 -0.52
CA ILE A 225 -9.89 -9.16 0.60
C ILE A 225 -8.76 -9.47 1.60
N LEU A 226 -8.34 -8.46 2.34
CA LEU A 226 -7.26 -8.55 3.31
C LEU A 226 -7.79 -8.89 4.71
N LEU A 227 -7.03 -9.68 5.45
CA LEU A 227 -7.31 -10.08 6.82
C LEU A 227 -6.05 -9.88 7.69
N LYS A 228 -6.27 -9.63 8.98
CA LYS A 228 -5.21 -9.72 9.99
C LYS A 228 -4.96 -11.16 10.43
N ASN A 229 -3.76 -11.42 10.98
CA ASN A 229 -3.47 -12.65 11.73
C ASN A 229 -4.08 -12.61 13.12
#